data_AF-A0A061SJ09-F1
#
_entry.id   AF-A0A061SJ09-F1
#
_cell.length_a   1.000
_cell.length_b   1.000
_cell.length_c   1.000
_cell.angle_alpha   90.00
_cell.angle_beta   90.00
_cell.angle_gamma   90.00
#
_symmetry.space_group_name_H-M   'P 1'
#
loop_
_entity.id
_entity.type
_entity.pdbx_description
1 polymer ?
#
loop_
_entity_poly.entity_id
_entity_poly.type
_entity_poly.pdbx_seq_one_letter_code
_entity_poly.pdbx_strand_id
1 'polypeptide(L)'
;MEGEPFGDEEEQLSDDEVALLEARAAEMAGSGSAKLPRLGKTLLRGSDGGSQRSSSVSSSQRDRRARTRSPKVVPELSSVIFLGNGPVNAVTEAWRLGKSEPDNFPANQLCSFSETQLASKQDEFRSRIVEFNKRHLSRVYPSAMRMDSSNFDPVPAWQLGCQLVALNFQTLDTPMRRNSVLFTLNGGCGYLLKPRPLRSEFPSEPSSSGSLRAVKLRVRVLCAINVPPNPHRGFRSSIVDPYVRLTILSPTGGRDRLKANTQVVRDNKNPVFDFRADFTVSEPEIALFSCQLKDNEADENFVVAYFVAPLTDLREGLRSLPMRDAKTNQLIDCSVVCEIKWLQKSEAASVESSFRSTAGEPLDMC
;
A
#
# COMPACT_ATOMS: atom_id res chain seq x y z
N MET A 1 -17.58 -41.29 28.91
CA MET A 1 -17.79 -41.84 27.56
C MET A 1 -16.66 -41.36 26.69
N GLU A 2 -16.09 -42.30 25.97
CA GLU A 2 -14.90 -42.21 25.13
C GLU A 2 -15.06 -41.15 24.02
N GLY A 3 -13.92 -40.68 23.50
CA GLY A 3 -13.85 -39.54 22.59
C GLY A 3 -14.11 -39.86 21.12
N GLU A 4 -14.04 -38.81 20.29
CA GLU A 4 -13.63 -38.89 18.89
C GLU A 4 -12.67 -37.74 18.55
N PRO A 5 -11.59 -38.00 17.77
CA PRO A 5 -10.70 -36.97 17.24
C PRO A 5 -11.24 -36.42 15.91
N PHE A 6 -11.12 -35.10 15.72
CA PHE A 6 -11.29 -34.47 14.41
C PHE A 6 -10.14 -34.90 13.49
N GLY A 7 -10.47 -35.58 12.39
CA GLY A 7 -9.52 -35.90 11.32
C GLY A 7 -9.28 -34.69 10.42
N ASP A 8 -8.02 -34.34 10.22
CA ASP A 8 -7.57 -33.48 9.13
C ASP A 8 -7.57 -34.32 7.84
N GLU A 9 -8.54 -34.09 6.95
CA GLU A 9 -8.48 -34.62 5.58
C GLU A 9 -7.66 -33.64 4.72
N GLU A 10 -6.37 -33.97 4.52
CA GLU A 10 -5.58 -33.38 3.44
C GLU A 10 -6.13 -33.88 2.10
N GLU A 11 -6.73 -32.99 1.32
CA GLU A 11 -7.22 -33.27 -0.03
C GLU A 11 -6.01 -33.51 -0.96
N GLN A 12 -5.64 -34.77 -1.14
CA GLN A 12 -4.59 -35.19 -2.07
C GLN A 12 -5.11 -35.13 -3.51
N LEU A 13 -4.44 -34.34 -4.35
CA LEU A 13 -4.69 -34.28 -5.79
C LEU A 13 -4.54 -35.66 -6.41
N SER A 14 -5.46 -36.02 -7.31
CA SER A 14 -5.40 -37.28 -8.03
C SER A 14 -4.23 -37.34 -9.01
N ASP A 15 -3.71 -38.54 -9.30
CA ASP A 15 -2.60 -38.73 -10.25
C ASP A 15 -2.92 -38.16 -11.64
N ASP A 16 -4.19 -38.14 -12.03
CA ASP A 16 -4.67 -37.56 -13.29
C ASP A 16 -4.58 -36.02 -13.30
N GLU A 17 -4.79 -35.35 -12.15
CA GLU A 17 -4.65 -33.90 -12.01
C GLU A 17 -3.18 -33.47 -12.01
N VAL A 18 -2.31 -34.27 -11.39
CA VAL A 18 -0.86 -34.06 -11.44
C VAL A 18 -0.36 -34.21 -12.88
N ALA A 19 -0.78 -35.26 -13.59
CA ALA A 19 -0.41 -35.48 -14.99
C ALA A 19 -0.89 -34.34 -15.92
N LEU A 20 -2.08 -33.78 -15.68
CA LEU A 20 -2.61 -32.66 -16.46
C LEU A 20 -1.83 -31.36 -16.22
N LEU A 21 -1.36 -31.13 -14.99
CA LEU A 21 -0.51 -29.97 -14.66
C LEU A 21 0.89 -30.11 -15.26
N GLU A 22 1.47 -31.32 -15.25
CA GLU A 22 2.76 -31.60 -15.89
C GLU A 22 2.69 -31.45 -17.41
N ALA A 23 1.62 -31.93 -18.05
CA ALA A 23 1.41 -31.77 -19.48
C ALA A 23 1.29 -30.30 -19.89
N ARG A 24 0.57 -29.47 -19.11
CA ARG A 24 0.46 -28.02 -19.33
C ARG A 24 1.79 -27.29 -19.12
N ALA A 25 2.60 -27.72 -18.16
CA ALA A 25 3.94 -27.17 -17.93
C ALA A 25 4.90 -27.51 -19.09
N ALA A 26 4.79 -28.72 -19.66
CA ALA A 26 5.57 -29.13 -20.82
C ALA A 26 5.20 -28.37 -22.10
N GLU A 27 3.91 -28.07 -22.30
CA GLU A 27 3.42 -27.27 -23.43
C GLU A 27 3.95 -25.83 -23.39
N MET A 28 4.01 -25.24 -22.19
CA MET A 28 4.61 -23.92 -21.94
C MET A 28 6.14 -23.89 -22.17
N ALA A 29 6.83 -25.03 -22.02
CA ALA A 29 8.27 -25.14 -22.26
C ALA A 29 8.61 -25.39 -23.76
N GLY A 30 7.64 -25.79 -24.57
CA GLY A 30 7.84 -26.21 -25.97
C GLY A 30 7.89 -25.09 -27.01
N SER A 31 7.53 -23.85 -26.67
CA SER A 31 7.55 -22.72 -27.63
C SER A 31 8.59 -21.66 -27.23
N GLY A 32 9.70 -21.63 -27.98
CA GLY A 32 10.69 -20.55 -27.89
C GLY A 32 12.10 -21.01 -27.56
N SER A 33 12.78 -21.66 -28.52
CA SER A 33 14.24 -21.77 -28.51
C SER A 33 14.86 -20.39 -28.78
N ALA A 34 14.99 -19.58 -27.74
CA ALA A 34 15.88 -18.43 -27.73
C ALA A 34 17.02 -18.71 -26.74
N LYS A 35 18.24 -18.86 -27.26
CA LYS A 35 19.46 -19.01 -26.45
C LYS A 35 19.54 -17.84 -25.46
N LEU A 36 19.34 -18.15 -24.18
CA LEU A 36 19.60 -17.24 -23.06
C LEU A 36 21.04 -16.70 -23.15
N PRO A 37 21.26 -15.37 -23.16
CA PRO A 37 22.59 -14.82 -23.04
C PRO A 37 23.14 -15.20 -21.66
N ARG A 38 24.34 -15.78 -21.62
CA ARG A 38 25.08 -15.98 -20.38
C ARG A 38 25.31 -14.61 -19.72
N LEU A 39 24.53 -14.31 -18.67
CA LEU A 39 24.62 -13.04 -17.95
C LEU A 39 26.00 -12.93 -17.31
N GLY A 40 26.73 -11.88 -17.71
CA GLY A 40 28.01 -11.51 -17.13
C GLY A 40 27.88 -11.24 -15.63
N LYS A 41 28.95 -11.58 -14.91
CA LYS A 41 29.10 -11.40 -13.46
C LYS A 41 28.99 -9.91 -13.08
N THR A 42 27.80 -9.41 -12.80
CA THR A 42 27.63 -8.05 -12.27
C THR A 42 27.69 -8.09 -10.74
N LEU A 43 28.74 -7.44 -10.25
CA LEU A 43 29.22 -7.26 -8.90
C LEU A 43 28.14 -6.88 -7.87
N LEU A 44 27.87 -7.79 -6.93
CA LEU A 44 27.33 -7.48 -5.61
C LEU A 44 28.43 -6.77 -4.78
N ARG A 45 28.56 -5.44 -4.93
CA ARG A 45 29.48 -4.63 -4.12
C ARG A 45 28.72 -4.01 -2.95
N GLY A 46 28.89 -4.62 -1.78
CA GLY A 46 28.47 -4.03 -0.51
C GLY A 46 29.35 -2.82 -0.15
N SER A 47 28.71 -1.78 0.36
CA SER A 47 29.31 -0.55 0.89
C SER A 47 29.79 -0.79 2.32
N ASP A 48 31.08 -0.60 2.59
CA ASP A 48 31.59 -0.43 3.96
C ASP A 48 32.34 0.90 4.06
N GLY A 49 31.89 1.75 4.99
CA GLY A 49 32.64 2.91 5.47
C GLY A 49 33.57 2.50 6.60
N GLY A 50 34.74 3.13 6.68
CA GLY A 50 35.66 2.91 7.79
C GLY A 50 37.09 3.42 7.57
N SER A 51 37.33 4.64 8.09
CA SER A 51 38.57 5.19 8.64
C SER A 51 39.89 5.14 7.84
N GLN A 52 40.36 6.34 7.50
CA GLN A 52 41.77 6.61 7.18
C GLN A 52 42.66 6.27 8.38
N ARG A 53 43.78 5.57 8.12
CA ARG A 53 45.06 5.73 8.83
C ARG A 53 46.21 5.40 7.87
N SER A 54 47.12 6.34 7.76
CA SER A 54 48.35 6.32 6.96
C SER A 54 49.47 5.55 7.68
N SER A 55 50.23 4.73 6.95
CA SER A 55 51.71 4.70 7.04
C SER A 55 52.36 3.70 6.07
N SER A 56 53.32 4.25 5.32
CA SER A 56 54.58 3.68 4.80
C SER A 56 54.60 2.45 3.87
N VAL A 57 55.21 2.70 2.72
CA VAL A 57 55.62 1.79 1.63
C VAL A 57 56.75 0.87 2.08
N SER A 58 56.63 -0.44 1.83
CA SER A 58 57.79 -1.28 1.51
C SER A 58 57.46 -2.21 0.35
N SER A 59 58.33 -2.15 -0.66
CA SER A 59 58.28 -2.89 -1.90
C SER A 59 58.70 -4.34 -1.67
N SER A 60 57.76 -5.27 -1.84
CA SER A 60 58.08 -6.65 -2.19
C SER A 60 57.08 -7.13 -3.24
N GLN A 61 57.59 -7.39 -4.44
CA GLN A 61 56.86 -8.06 -5.51
C GLN A 61 56.47 -9.46 -5.00
N ARG A 62 55.21 -9.61 -4.61
CA ARG A 62 54.56 -10.92 -4.46
C ARG A 62 53.51 -11.01 -5.56
N ASP A 63 53.59 -12.07 -6.34
CA ASP A 63 52.55 -12.49 -7.29
C ASP A 63 51.17 -12.44 -6.62
N ARG A 64 50.42 -11.38 -6.88
CA ARG A 64 49.02 -11.28 -6.51
C ARG A 64 48.23 -12.14 -7.48
N ARG A 65 48.25 -13.46 -7.29
CA ARG A 65 47.13 -14.31 -7.72
C ARG A 65 45.87 -13.64 -7.20
N ALA A 66 45.07 -13.06 -8.10
CA ALA A 66 43.79 -12.48 -7.75
C ALA A 66 42.98 -13.60 -7.07
N ARG A 67 42.89 -13.56 -5.73
CA ARG A 67 41.98 -14.44 -4.99
C ARG A 67 40.59 -14.11 -5.52
N THR A 68 40.08 -14.95 -6.42
CA THR A 68 38.67 -14.93 -6.79
C THR A 68 37.91 -15.11 -5.50
N ARG A 69 37.29 -14.03 -5.02
CA ARG A 69 36.45 -14.08 -3.83
C ARG A 69 35.44 -15.20 -4.06
N SER A 70 35.33 -16.11 -3.11
CA SER A 70 34.27 -17.11 -3.14
C SER A 70 32.94 -16.37 -3.31
N PRO A 71 32.04 -16.86 -4.18
CA PRO A 71 30.73 -16.25 -4.32
C PRO A 71 30.06 -16.25 -2.95
N LYS A 72 29.48 -15.10 -2.56
CA LYS A 72 28.80 -14.93 -1.28
C LYS A 72 27.50 -15.74 -1.19
N VAL A 73 26.99 -16.18 -2.33
CA VAL A 73 25.74 -16.93 -2.50
C VAL A 73 26.08 -18.18 -3.28
N VAL A 74 25.61 -19.34 -2.80
CA VAL A 74 25.81 -20.62 -3.47
C VAL A 74 25.02 -20.68 -4.78
N PRO A 75 25.52 -21.39 -5.82
CA PRO A 75 24.89 -21.41 -7.14
C PRO A 75 23.42 -21.86 -7.14
N GLU A 76 23.05 -22.81 -6.27
CA GLU A 76 21.71 -23.38 -6.14
C GLU A 76 20.71 -22.33 -5.65
N LEU A 77 21.13 -21.44 -4.75
CA LEU A 77 20.29 -20.32 -4.31
C LEU A 77 20.27 -19.22 -5.37
N SER A 78 21.39 -19.01 -6.08
CA SER A 78 21.45 -18.00 -7.13
C SER A 78 20.61 -18.34 -8.35
N SER A 79 20.42 -19.62 -8.67
CA SER A 79 19.68 -20.07 -9.87
C SER A 79 18.18 -19.87 -9.75
N VAL A 80 17.64 -19.78 -8.54
CA VAL A 80 16.20 -19.55 -8.29
C VAL A 80 15.83 -18.08 -8.12
N ILE A 81 16.80 -17.16 -8.17
CA ILE A 81 16.53 -15.72 -8.06
C ILE A 81 16.13 -15.16 -9.42
N PHE A 82 14.83 -14.91 -9.59
CA PHE A 82 14.33 -14.16 -10.76
C PHE A 82 14.44 -12.64 -10.56
N LEU A 83 13.98 -12.14 -9.40
CA LEU A 83 14.05 -10.73 -9.05
C LEU A 83 15.35 -10.43 -8.29
N GLY A 84 16.27 -9.76 -8.98
CA GLY A 84 17.53 -9.29 -8.41
C GLY A 84 17.36 -8.01 -7.59
N ASN A 85 18.22 -7.79 -6.61
CA ASN A 85 18.24 -6.55 -5.84
C ASN A 85 19.29 -5.60 -6.43
N GLY A 86 18.82 -4.58 -7.14
CA GLY A 86 19.63 -3.57 -7.79
C GLY A 86 20.18 -2.54 -6.81
N PRO A 87 21.40 -2.00 -7.05
CA PRO A 87 22.02 -1.04 -6.15
C PRO A 87 21.30 0.32 -6.19
N VAL A 88 20.62 0.65 -5.08
CA VAL A 88 19.94 1.95 -4.86
C VAL A 88 20.85 3.14 -5.17
N ASN A 89 22.14 3.06 -4.84
CA ASN A 89 23.08 4.13 -5.13
C ASN A 89 23.24 4.37 -6.63
N ALA A 90 23.32 3.32 -7.45
CA ALA A 90 23.45 3.48 -8.89
C ALA A 90 22.18 4.11 -9.49
N VAL A 91 21.01 3.68 -9.01
CA VAL A 91 19.72 4.28 -9.41
C VAL A 91 19.66 5.75 -8.98
N THR A 92 20.12 6.07 -7.76
CA THR A 92 20.15 7.46 -7.27
C THR A 92 21.13 8.33 -8.07
N GLU A 93 22.29 7.81 -8.48
CA GLU A 93 23.21 8.53 -9.38
C GLU A 93 22.58 8.76 -10.76
N ALA A 94 21.89 7.75 -11.32
CA ALA A 94 21.16 7.91 -12.57
C ALA A 94 20.11 9.03 -12.46
N TRP A 95 19.39 9.09 -11.34
CA TRP A 95 18.45 10.17 -11.05
C TRP A 95 19.12 11.55 -11.05
N ARG A 96 20.29 11.70 -10.41
CA ARG A 96 21.06 12.97 -10.45
C ARG A 96 21.46 13.37 -11.86
N LEU A 97 21.77 12.40 -12.71
CA LEU A 97 22.09 12.62 -14.13
C LEU A 97 20.85 12.84 -15.02
N GLY A 98 19.65 12.90 -14.45
CA GLY A 98 18.41 13.13 -15.21
C GLY A 98 17.79 11.89 -15.85
N LYS A 99 18.32 10.69 -15.58
CA LYS A 99 17.79 9.42 -16.06
C LYS A 99 16.83 8.81 -15.04
N SER A 100 15.89 7.96 -15.47
CA SER A 100 15.03 7.18 -14.55
C SER A 100 15.75 5.97 -13.96
N GLU A 101 16.71 5.42 -14.69
CA GLU A 101 17.46 4.20 -14.36
C GLU A 101 18.89 4.27 -14.94
N PRO A 102 19.83 3.46 -14.41
CA PRO A 102 21.15 3.30 -15.00
C PRO A 102 21.10 2.73 -16.43
N ASP A 103 22.12 3.00 -17.23
CA ASP A 103 22.21 2.40 -18.57
C ASP A 103 22.30 0.87 -18.47
N ASN A 104 21.53 0.16 -19.30
CA ASN A 104 21.43 -1.30 -19.31
C ASN A 104 20.99 -1.91 -17.97
N PHE A 105 20.15 -1.21 -17.19
CA PHE A 105 19.59 -1.74 -15.96
C PHE A 105 18.53 -2.82 -16.26
N PRO A 106 18.73 -4.09 -15.86
CA PRO A 106 17.81 -5.17 -16.23
C PRO A 106 16.41 -4.99 -15.61
N ALA A 107 15.36 -5.26 -16.39
CA ALA A 107 13.96 -5.12 -15.96
C ALA A 107 13.62 -5.90 -14.67
N ASN A 108 14.27 -7.06 -14.47
CA ASN A 108 14.09 -7.90 -13.28
C ASN A 108 14.92 -7.44 -12.06
N GLN A 109 15.57 -6.28 -12.10
CA GLN A 109 16.18 -5.67 -10.92
C GLN A 109 15.14 -4.80 -10.20
N LEU A 110 14.89 -5.11 -8.93
CA LEU A 110 14.12 -4.28 -8.01
C LEU A 110 15.06 -3.47 -7.12
N CYS A 111 14.58 -2.35 -6.57
CA CYS A 111 15.33 -1.59 -5.57
C CYS A 111 14.61 -1.60 -4.22
N SER A 112 15.36 -1.85 -3.15
CA SER A 112 14.85 -1.82 -1.78
C SER A 112 15.25 -0.55 -1.05
N PHE A 113 14.27 0.26 -0.64
CA PHE A 113 14.46 1.50 0.12
C PHE A 113 13.92 1.33 1.53
N SER A 114 14.64 1.80 2.55
CA SER A 114 13.97 2.07 3.83
C SER A 114 12.99 3.24 3.66
N GLU A 115 11.96 3.31 4.49
CA GLU A 115 11.02 4.44 4.50
C GLU A 115 11.74 5.80 4.59
N THR A 116 12.83 5.86 5.36
CA THR A 116 13.64 7.07 5.57
C THR A 116 14.47 7.41 4.32
N GLN A 117 15.01 6.41 3.64
CA GLN A 117 15.73 6.60 2.38
C GLN A 117 14.83 7.05 1.25
N LEU A 118 13.59 6.58 1.20
CA LEU A 118 12.60 7.04 0.23
C LEU A 118 12.14 8.47 0.56
N ALA A 119 11.81 8.73 1.83
CA ALA A 119 11.35 10.04 2.29
C ALA A 119 12.38 11.16 2.03
N SER A 120 13.67 10.88 2.23
CA SER A 120 14.77 11.81 1.95
C SER A 120 15.00 12.10 0.45
N LYS A 121 14.49 11.25 -0.45
CA LYS A 121 14.68 11.39 -1.90
C LYS A 121 13.42 11.86 -2.63
N GLN A 122 12.25 11.71 -2.01
CA GLN A 122 10.98 11.90 -2.71
C GLN A 122 10.79 13.31 -3.25
N ASP A 123 11.28 14.34 -2.55
CA ASP A 123 11.05 15.74 -2.95
C ASP A 123 11.94 16.13 -4.13
N GLU A 124 13.21 15.69 -4.12
CA GLU A 124 14.19 15.97 -5.17
C GLU A 124 13.95 15.11 -6.42
N PHE A 125 13.62 13.82 -6.24
CA PHE A 125 13.59 12.84 -7.32
C PHE A 125 12.19 12.32 -7.65
N ARG A 126 11.12 12.99 -7.21
CA ARG A 126 9.72 12.52 -7.36
C ARG A 126 9.41 11.92 -8.74
N SER A 127 9.63 12.70 -9.80
CA SER A 127 9.31 12.31 -11.18
C SER A 127 10.11 11.10 -11.64
N ARG A 128 11.38 11.00 -11.23
CA ARG A 128 12.28 9.91 -11.58
C ARG A 128 11.93 8.62 -10.83
N ILE A 129 11.52 8.73 -9.57
CA ILE A 129 11.02 7.57 -8.80
C ILE A 129 9.75 7.01 -9.47
N VAL A 130 8.82 7.89 -9.85
CA VAL A 130 7.60 7.49 -10.56
C VAL A 130 7.94 6.81 -11.89
N GLU A 131 8.84 7.39 -12.67
CA GLU A 131 9.27 6.82 -13.96
C GLU A 131 9.98 5.48 -13.79
N PHE A 132 10.89 5.36 -12.82
CA PHE A 132 11.52 4.09 -12.47
C PHE A 132 10.48 3.02 -12.14
N ASN A 133 9.48 3.37 -11.32
CA ASN A 133 8.42 2.45 -10.92
C ASN A 133 7.43 2.07 -12.03
N LYS A 134 7.50 2.68 -13.22
CA LYS A 134 6.75 2.20 -14.39
C LYS A 134 7.39 0.94 -15.00
N ARG A 135 8.72 0.83 -14.93
CA ARG A 135 9.50 -0.26 -15.56
C ARG A 135 10.11 -1.25 -14.57
N HIS A 136 10.31 -0.83 -13.32
CA HIS A 136 10.94 -1.62 -12.27
C HIS A 136 10.09 -1.71 -10.99
N LEU A 137 10.40 -2.68 -10.14
CA LEU A 137 9.79 -2.83 -8.83
C LEU A 137 10.59 -2.07 -7.77
N SER A 138 9.89 -1.37 -6.88
CA SER A 138 10.47 -0.82 -5.66
C SER A 138 9.86 -1.49 -4.44
N ARG A 139 10.73 -1.99 -3.56
CA ARG A 139 10.38 -2.42 -2.22
C ARG A 139 10.66 -1.31 -1.23
N VAL A 140 9.67 -0.99 -0.40
CA VAL A 140 9.81 -0.02 0.69
C VAL A 140 9.56 -0.77 1.98
N TYR A 141 10.43 -0.60 2.97
CA TYR A 141 10.33 -1.36 4.23
C TYR A 141 10.53 -0.45 5.45
N PRO A 142 10.04 -0.88 6.63
CA PRO A 142 10.14 -0.08 7.84
C PRO A 142 11.58 0.22 8.22
N SER A 143 11.83 1.42 8.76
CA SER A 143 13.14 1.76 9.30
C SER A 143 13.54 0.81 10.44
N ALA A 144 14.83 0.46 10.52
CA ALA A 144 15.36 -0.34 11.63
C ALA A 144 15.15 0.33 13.02
N MET A 145 14.87 1.64 13.06
CA MET A 145 14.53 2.35 14.29
C MET A 145 13.15 1.99 14.86
N ARG A 146 12.27 1.34 14.08
CA ARG A 146 10.95 0.87 14.51
C ARG A 146 11.06 -0.46 15.25
N MET A 147 11.78 -0.44 16.38
CA MET A 147 12.01 -1.61 17.22
C MET A 147 10.71 -2.18 17.81
N ASP A 148 9.70 -1.34 17.95
CA ASP A 148 8.34 -1.69 18.40
C ASP A 148 7.48 -2.34 17.30
N SER A 149 8.03 -2.54 16.10
CA SER A 149 7.29 -3.00 14.92
C SER A 149 6.15 -2.09 14.48
N SER A 150 6.15 -0.81 14.86
CA SER A 150 5.22 0.18 14.29
C SER A 150 5.34 0.26 12.76
N ASN A 151 4.31 0.72 12.08
CA ASN A 151 4.33 0.91 10.63
C ASN A 151 4.50 2.39 10.24
N PHE A 152 5.09 2.62 9.08
CA PHE A 152 5.06 3.91 8.40
C PHE A 152 3.79 4.07 7.57
N ASP A 153 3.42 5.31 7.23
CA ASP A 153 2.31 5.54 6.31
C ASP A 153 2.66 5.04 4.91
N PRO A 154 1.94 4.06 4.33
CA PRO A 154 2.25 3.50 3.02
C PRO A 154 1.86 4.44 1.86
N VAL A 155 0.97 5.42 2.11
CA VAL A 155 0.40 6.27 1.06
C VAL A 155 1.45 7.05 0.26
N PRO A 156 2.48 7.70 0.87
CA PRO A 156 3.55 8.36 0.12
C PRO A 156 4.31 7.42 -0.82
N ALA A 157 4.53 6.16 -0.43
CA ALA A 157 5.19 5.18 -1.28
C ALA A 157 4.31 4.78 -2.47
N TRP A 158 3.01 4.53 -2.24
CA TRP A 158 2.06 4.26 -3.32
C TRP A 158 1.92 5.45 -4.29
N GLN A 159 2.00 6.68 -3.79
CA GLN A 159 2.05 7.93 -4.58
C GLN A 159 3.26 8.08 -5.48
N LEU A 160 4.33 7.34 -5.18
CA LEU A 160 5.51 7.25 -6.02
C LEU A 160 5.47 6.04 -6.95
N GLY A 161 4.40 5.24 -6.91
CA GLY A 161 4.25 4.02 -7.69
C GLY A 161 4.98 2.80 -7.13
N CYS A 162 5.52 2.87 -5.91
CA CYS A 162 6.17 1.73 -5.26
C CYS A 162 5.13 0.62 -5.01
N GLN A 163 5.47 -0.60 -5.38
CA GLN A 163 4.55 -1.73 -5.43
C GLN A 163 4.68 -2.62 -4.18
N LEU A 164 5.92 -2.86 -3.74
CA LEU A 164 6.21 -3.76 -2.62
C LEU A 164 6.39 -2.95 -1.32
N VAL A 165 5.32 -2.31 -0.85
CA VAL A 165 5.33 -1.51 0.38
C VAL A 165 5.10 -2.43 1.58
N ALA A 166 6.18 -2.92 2.15
CA ALA A 166 6.18 -3.89 3.24
C ALA A 166 5.81 -3.21 4.57
N LEU A 167 4.85 -3.80 5.27
CA LEU A 167 4.41 -3.42 6.60
C LEU A 167 4.56 -4.62 7.55
N ASN A 168 4.61 -4.34 8.85
CA ASN A 168 4.59 -5.30 9.95
C ASN A 168 3.14 -5.76 10.20
N PHE A 169 2.74 -6.90 9.63
CA PHE A 169 1.38 -7.44 9.72
C PHE A 169 0.94 -7.79 11.14
N GLN A 170 1.89 -8.07 12.03
CA GLN A 170 1.63 -8.30 13.46
C GLN A 170 1.14 -7.03 14.20
N THR A 171 1.30 -5.85 13.62
CA THR A 171 0.93 -4.56 14.22
C THR A 171 -0.30 -3.98 13.55
N LEU A 172 -1.46 -4.05 14.20
CA LEU A 172 -2.75 -3.56 13.69
C LEU A 172 -2.94 -2.04 13.87
N ASP A 173 -1.99 -1.26 13.37
CA ASP A 173 -2.03 0.21 13.46
C ASP A 173 -2.75 0.88 12.27
N THR A 174 -2.78 2.22 12.25
CA THR A 174 -3.44 2.99 11.17
C THR A 174 -2.93 2.64 9.76
N PRO A 175 -1.61 2.56 9.52
CA PRO A 175 -1.07 2.03 8.26
C PRO A 175 -1.61 0.66 7.86
N MET A 176 -1.59 -0.31 8.78
CA MET A 176 -2.05 -1.67 8.48
C MET A 176 -3.54 -1.70 8.14
N ARG A 177 -4.37 -0.95 8.86
CA ARG A 177 -5.80 -0.82 8.55
C ARG A 177 -6.07 -0.30 7.13
N ARG A 178 -5.30 0.70 6.68
CA ARG A 178 -5.40 1.21 5.31
C ARG A 178 -4.99 0.16 4.30
N ASN A 179 -3.91 -0.56 4.56
CA ASN A 179 -3.42 -1.64 3.72
C ASN A 179 -4.46 -2.74 3.57
N SER A 180 -4.99 -3.25 4.69
CA SER A 180 -5.98 -4.33 4.68
C SER A 180 -7.23 -3.97 3.88
N VAL A 181 -7.74 -2.75 4.02
CA VAL A 181 -8.92 -2.31 3.26
C VAL A 181 -8.61 -2.04 1.80
N LEU A 182 -7.47 -1.42 1.47
CA LEU A 182 -7.07 -1.20 0.08
C LEU A 182 -7.03 -2.52 -0.68
N PHE A 183 -6.40 -3.53 -0.13
CA PHE A 183 -6.25 -4.83 -0.78
C PHE A 183 -7.48 -5.74 -0.70
N THR A 184 -8.62 -5.28 -0.16
CA THR A 184 -9.92 -5.94 -0.42
C THR A 184 -10.42 -5.69 -1.85
N LEU A 185 -9.96 -4.62 -2.49
CA LEU A 185 -10.22 -4.35 -3.90
C LEU A 185 -9.68 -5.47 -4.78
N ASN A 186 -10.20 -5.54 -6.01
CA ASN A 186 -9.84 -6.58 -6.97
C ASN A 186 -10.00 -8.01 -6.42
N GLY A 187 -11.09 -8.23 -5.66
CA GLY A 187 -11.42 -9.55 -5.11
C GLY A 187 -10.45 -10.06 -4.06
N GLY A 188 -9.67 -9.19 -3.40
CA GLY A 188 -8.78 -9.62 -2.33
C GLY A 188 -7.50 -10.30 -2.79
N CYS A 189 -7.17 -10.29 -4.09
CA CYS A 189 -6.09 -11.12 -4.64
C CYS A 189 -4.66 -10.64 -4.29
N GLY A 190 -4.52 -9.55 -3.55
CA GLY A 190 -3.22 -8.96 -3.18
C GLY A 190 -2.57 -8.10 -4.27
N TYR A 191 -3.19 -7.95 -5.44
CA TYR A 191 -2.68 -7.13 -6.55
C TYR A 191 -3.70 -6.09 -6.98
N LEU A 192 -3.26 -4.84 -7.10
CA LEU A 192 -4.08 -3.72 -7.59
C LEU A 192 -3.39 -3.03 -8.75
N LEU A 193 -4.16 -2.78 -9.81
CA LEU A 193 -3.67 -2.04 -10.96
C LEU A 193 -3.43 -0.58 -10.56
N LYS A 194 -2.20 -0.09 -10.73
CA LYS A 194 -1.87 1.32 -10.49
C LYS A 194 -2.73 2.26 -11.37
N PRO A 195 -2.99 3.51 -10.96
CA PRO A 195 -3.65 4.50 -11.79
C PRO A 195 -2.88 4.76 -13.07
N ARG A 196 -3.58 5.23 -14.11
CA ARG A 196 -2.98 5.55 -15.41
C ARG A 196 -1.78 6.50 -15.31
N PRO A 197 -1.77 7.57 -14.48
CA PRO A 197 -0.60 8.43 -14.30
C PRO A 197 0.67 7.70 -13.83
N LEU A 198 0.53 6.61 -13.07
CA LEU A 198 1.65 5.80 -12.55
C LEU A 198 2.03 4.62 -13.47
N ARG A 199 1.45 4.57 -14.68
CA ARG A 199 1.69 3.53 -15.70
C ARG A 199 2.06 4.09 -17.08
N SER A 200 1.49 5.23 -17.48
CA SER A 200 1.65 5.77 -18.84
C SER A 200 3.09 6.20 -19.10
N GLU A 201 3.71 5.67 -20.16
CA GLU A 201 5.05 6.09 -20.60
C GLU A 201 5.03 7.43 -21.34
N PHE A 202 3.92 7.76 -21.99
CA PHE A 202 3.73 9.06 -22.60
C PHE A 202 3.28 10.07 -21.53
N PRO A 203 3.86 11.29 -21.49
CA PRO A 203 3.20 12.41 -20.86
C PRO A 203 1.81 12.43 -21.44
N SER A 204 0.80 12.26 -20.59
CA SER A 204 -0.55 12.53 -21.04
C SER A 204 -0.51 13.95 -21.62
N GLU A 205 -0.76 14.07 -22.93
CA GLU A 205 -1.41 15.27 -23.51
C GLU A 205 -2.33 15.82 -22.42
N PRO A 206 -2.39 17.14 -22.16
CA PRO A 206 -3.29 17.75 -21.17
C PRO A 206 -4.72 17.46 -21.61
N SER A 207 -5.12 16.22 -21.39
CA SER A 207 -6.35 15.67 -21.83
C SER A 207 -7.28 16.23 -20.80
N SER A 208 -8.20 17.06 -21.25
CA SER A 208 -9.55 17.20 -20.75
C SER A 208 -10.12 15.94 -20.05
N SER A 209 -9.58 14.73 -20.27
CA SER A 209 -9.86 13.48 -19.55
C SER A 209 -9.52 13.42 -18.05
N GLY A 210 -8.61 14.25 -17.52
CA GLY A 210 -8.39 14.31 -16.06
C GLY A 210 -9.64 14.79 -15.32
N SER A 211 -10.45 15.63 -15.98
CA SER A 211 -11.75 16.09 -15.50
C SER A 211 -12.89 15.10 -15.75
N LEU A 212 -12.72 14.11 -16.65
CA LEU A 212 -13.77 13.14 -17.01
C LEU A 212 -13.84 11.95 -16.03
N ARG A 213 -12.77 11.71 -15.26
CA ARG A 213 -12.75 10.64 -14.24
C ARG A 213 -12.89 11.14 -12.81
N ALA A 214 -12.65 12.43 -12.59
CA ALA A 214 -12.81 13.00 -11.27
C ALA A 214 -14.27 12.89 -10.82
N VAL A 215 -14.47 12.35 -9.63
CA VAL A 215 -15.79 12.29 -8.99
C VAL A 215 -15.89 13.39 -7.95
N LYS A 216 -17.10 13.92 -7.78
CA LYS A 216 -17.41 14.85 -6.69
C LYS A 216 -18.30 14.14 -5.69
N LEU A 217 -17.81 13.97 -4.49
CA LEU A 217 -18.49 13.34 -3.38
C LEU A 217 -18.89 14.40 -2.36
N ARG A 218 -20.16 14.43 -1.97
CA ARG A 218 -20.64 15.17 -0.79
C ARG A 218 -20.96 14.17 0.32
N VAL A 219 -20.43 14.45 1.50
CA VAL A 219 -20.75 13.72 2.73
C VAL A 219 -21.29 14.70 3.75
N ARG A 220 -22.50 14.46 4.23
CA ARG A 220 -23.11 15.18 5.35
C ARG A 220 -23.11 14.29 6.57
N VAL A 221 -22.26 14.58 7.54
CA VAL A 221 -22.21 13.88 8.84
C VAL A 221 -23.32 14.45 9.72
N LEU A 222 -24.33 13.64 10.02
CA LEU A 222 -25.48 14.08 10.80
C LEU A 222 -25.20 13.96 12.29
N CYS A 223 -24.87 12.76 12.74
CA CYS A 223 -24.60 12.45 14.14
C CYS A 223 -23.70 11.21 14.27
N ALA A 224 -23.24 10.95 15.49
CA ALA A 224 -22.74 9.64 15.89
C ALA A 224 -23.62 9.06 17.00
N ILE A 225 -23.68 7.74 17.08
CA ILE A 225 -24.48 7.00 18.06
C ILE A 225 -23.52 6.18 18.93
N ASN A 226 -23.74 6.22 20.24
CA ASN A 226 -23.01 5.48 21.29
C ASN A 226 -21.48 5.50 21.11
N VAL A 227 -20.91 6.71 21.04
CA VAL A 227 -19.46 6.89 20.96
C VAL A 227 -18.80 6.27 22.20
N PRO A 228 -17.83 5.35 22.02
CA PRO A 228 -17.21 4.67 23.14
C PRO A 228 -16.32 5.62 23.94
N PRO A 229 -16.07 5.31 25.23
CA PRO A 229 -15.17 6.11 26.05
C PRO A 229 -13.74 6.05 25.51
N ASN A 230 -12.96 7.09 25.79
CA ASN A 230 -11.53 7.07 25.53
C ASN A 230 -10.80 6.42 26.72
N PRO A 231 -10.19 5.21 26.57
CA PRO A 231 -9.50 4.52 27.66
C PRO A 231 -8.29 5.29 28.18
N HIS A 232 -7.74 6.23 27.41
CA HIS A 232 -6.59 7.05 27.81
C HIS A 232 -6.96 8.27 28.68
N ARG A 233 -8.26 8.58 28.86
CA ARG A 233 -8.70 9.69 29.73
C ARG A 233 -8.54 9.41 31.24
N GLY A 234 -8.19 8.19 31.65
CA GLY A 234 -7.91 7.84 33.04
C GLY A 234 -9.09 8.16 33.97
N PHE A 235 -8.86 8.95 35.03
CA PHE A 235 -9.86 9.36 36.03
C PHE A 235 -10.74 10.57 35.63
N ARG A 236 -10.54 11.16 34.43
CA ARG A 236 -11.43 12.23 33.93
C ARG A 236 -12.77 11.63 33.49
N SER A 237 -13.76 12.49 33.20
CA SER A 237 -15.03 12.09 32.56
C SER A 237 -14.74 11.02 31.49
N SER A 238 -15.39 9.86 31.61
CA SER A 238 -15.29 8.79 30.60
C SER A 238 -15.95 9.18 29.28
N ILE A 239 -16.67 10.30 29.28
CA ILE A 239 -17.36 10.83 28.11
C ILE A 239 -16.34 11.62 27.29
N VAL A 240 -16.28 11.33 26.00
CA VAL A 240 -15.38 11.99 25.06
C VAL A 240 -15.94 13.34 24.60
N ASP A 241 -15.07 14.17 24.03
CA ASP A 241 -15.44 15.35 23.25
C ASP A 241 -15.34 15.01 21.77
N PRO A 242 -16.34 14.31 21.19
CA PRO A 242 -16.22 13.75 19.87
C PRO A 242 -16.20 14.80 18.77
N TYR A 243 -15.39 14.52 17.75
CA TYR A 243 -15.54 15.06 16.41
C TYR A 243 -15.28 13.95 15.39
N VAL A 244 -15.81 14.14 14.18
CA VAL A 244 -15.57 13.24 13.05
C VAL A 244 -14.55 13.86 12.10
N ARG A 245 -13.52 13.08 11.76
CA ARG A 245 -12.56 13.38 10.70
C ARG A 245 -12.88 12.51 9.49
N LEU A 246 -13.29 13.15 8.41
CA LEU A 246 -13.42 12.54 7.09
C LEU A 246 -12.09 12.68 6.34
N THR A 247 -11.64 11.62 5.67
CA THR A 247 -10.43 11.65 4.85
C THR A 247 -10.62 10.76 3.62
N ILE A 248 -10.34 11.30 2.43
CA ILE A 248 -10.13 10.49 1.23
C ILE A 248 -8.64 10.21 1.08
N LEU A 249 -8.27 8.95 1.21
CA LEU A 249 -6.91 8.49 0.99
C LEU A 249 -6.80 8.11 -0.49
N SER A 250 -6.21 8.99 -1.30
CA SER A 250 -5.87 8.68 -2.68
C SER A 250 -4.37 8.35 -2.78
N PRO A 251 -4.01 7.20 -3.38
CA PRO A 251 -2.63 6.87 -3.70
C PRO A 251 -1.98 7.79 -4.73
N THR A 252 -2.66 8.83 -5.23
CA THR A 252 -2.10 9.83 -6.16
C THR A 252 -2.40 11.27 -5.74
N GLY A 253 -3.35 11.48 -4.82
CA GLY A 253 -3.76 12.81 -4.33
C GLY A 253 -2.97 13.31 -3.11
N GLY A 254 -2.61 14.60 -3.08
CA GLY A 254 -1.89 15.19 -1.94
C GLY A 254 -2.59 14.97 -0.59
N ARG A 255 -1.81 14.59 0.43
CA ARG A 255 -2.27 14.12 1.77
C ARG A 255 -3.30 15.01 2.47
N ASP A 256 -3.26 16.32 2.27
CA ASP A 256 -4.08 17.28 3.02
C ASP A 256 -5.26 17.85 2.23
N ARG A 257 -5.34 17.58 0.93
CA ARG A 257 -6.38 18.18 0.07
C ARG A 257 -7.76 17.56 0.27
N LEU A 258 -7.86 16.40 0.92
CA LEU A 258 -9.10 15.64 1.03
C LEU A 258 -9.40 15.24 2.48
N LYS A 259 -9.24 16.19 3.41
CA LYS A 259 -9.58 16.02 4.83
C LYS A 259 -10.64 17.06 5.22
N ALA A 260 -11.59 16.66 6.06
CA ALA A 260 -12.56 17.58 6.66
C ALA A 260 -12.87 17.13 8.09
N ASN A 261 -12.95 18.07 9.03
CA ASN A 261 -13.32 17.80 10.40
C ASN A 261 -14.67 18.48 10.71
N THR A 262 -15.53 17.79 11.45
CA THR A 262 -16.68 18.43 12.07
C THR A 262 -16.24 19.36 13.19
N GLN A 263 -17.17 20.15 13.72
CA GLN A 263 -17.03 20.75 15.03
C GLN A 263 -16.93 19.68 16.12
N VAL A 264 -16.36 20.06 17.25
CA VAL A 264 -16.30 19.27 18.48
C VAL A 264 -17.62 19.44 19.25
N VAL A 265 -18.20 18.35 19.71
CA VAL A 265 -19.35 18.36 20.63
C VAL A 265 -18.85 17.88 21.98
N ARG A 266 -19.00 18.69 23.03
CA ARG A 266 -18.44 18.36 24.35
C ARG A 266 -19.27 17.32 25.09
N ASP A 267 -18.58 16.45 25.83
CA ASP A 267 -19.14 15.46 26.76
C ASP A 267 -20.40 14.73 26.22
N ASN A 268 -20.33 14.18 24.99
CA ASN A 268 -21.52 13.62 24.34
C ASN A 268 -21.26 12.24 23.71
N LYS A 269 -22.08 11.25 24.07
CA LYS A 269 -22.06 9.90 23.47
C LYS A 269 -22.91 9.79 22.20
N ASN A 270 -23.81 10.74 21.96
CA ASN A 270 -24.67 10.80 20.78
C ASN A 270 -24.62 12.20 20.14
N PRO A 271 -23.43 12.66 19.71
CA PRO A 271 -23.25 14.01 19.21
C PRO A 271 -23.99 14.23 17.89
N VAL A 272 -24.63 15.39 17.74
CA VAL A 272 -25.19 15.87 16.47
C VAL A 272 -24.25 16.92 15.89
N PHE A 273 -23.83 16.72 14.66
CA PHE A 273 -22.89 17.59 13.95
C PHE A 273 -23.57 18.41 12.85
N ASP A 274 -24.44 17.78 12.06
CA ASP A 274 -24.99 18.37 10.83
C ASP A 274 -23.95 19.09 9.94
N PHE A 275 -22.78 18.46 9.79
CA PHE A 275 -21.63 19.00 9.08
C PHE A 275 -21.60 18.48 7.64
N ARG A 276 -21.19 19.33 6.69
CA ARG A 276 -21.12 18.97 5.26
C ARG A 276 -19.71 19.20 4.72
N ALA A 277 -19.22 18.23 3.96
CA ALA A 277 -17.96 18.33 3.24
C ALA A 277 -18.08 17.80 1.81
N ASP A 278 -17.44 18.50 0.88
CA ASP A 278 -17.35 18.14 -0.53
C ASP A 278 -15.90 17.76 -0.87
N PHE A 279 -15.72 16.64 -1.57
CA PHE A 279 -14.43 16.12 -2.00
C PHE A 279 -14.43 15.96 -3.51
N THR A 280 -13.36 16.40 -4.17
CA THR A 280 -13.10 16.10 -5.59
C THR A 280 -11.98 15.08 -5.66
N VAL A 281 -12.26 13.89 -6.20
CA VAL A 281 -11.33 12.76 -6.20
C VAL A 281 -11.03 12.36 -7.63
N SER A 282 -9.77 12.49 -8.03
CA SER A 282 -9.33 12.25 -9.42
C SER A 282 -9.25 10.77 -9.78
N GLU A 283 -8.91 9.89 -8.83
CA GLU A 283 -8.71 8.44 -9.01
C GLU A 283 -9.58 7.64 -8.03
N PRO A 284 -10.92 7.62 -8.22
CA PRO A 284 -11.82 6.96 -7.28
C PRO A 284 -11.60 5.45 -7.16
N GLU A 285 -11.09 4.79 -8.21
CA GLU A 285 -10.93 3.33 -8.31
C GLU A 285 -10.00 2.71 -7.25
N ILE A 286 -9.08 3.50 -6.70
CA ILE A 286 -8.14 3.07 -5.67
C ILE A 286 -8.12 4.01 -4.46
N ALA A 287 -9.10 4.91 -4.37
CA ALA A 287 -9.24 5.79 -3.24
C ALA A 287 -9.96 5.06 -2.09
N LEU A 288 -9.59 5.37 -0.85
CA LEU A 288 -10.31 4.91 0.34
C LEU A 288 -11.03 6.09 0.99
N PHE A 289 -12.26 5.86 1.42
CA PHE A 289 -12.97 6.74 2.33
C PHE A 289 -12.69 6.30 3.76
N SER A 290 -12.24 7.22 4.60
CA SER A 290 -12.07 7.01 6.04
C SER A 290 -12.92 8.01 6.82
N CYS A 291 -13.69 7.50 7.77
CA CYS A 291 -14.45 8.26 8.75
C CYS A 291 -13.93 7.88 10.14
N GLN A 292 -13.30 8.80 10.84
CA GLN A 292 -12.71 8.56 12.16
C GLN A 292 -13.46 9.36 13.22
N LEU A 293 -13.96 8.67 14.25
CA LEU A 293 -14.37 9.30 15.50
C LEU A 293 -13.13 9.53 16.35
N LYS A 294 -12.96 10.77 16.79
CA LYS A 294 -11.81 11.21 17.57
C LYS A 294 -12.27 12.00 18.78
N ASP A 295 -11.43 11.99 19.80
CA ASP A 295 -11.62 12.76 21.02
C ASP A 295 -10.72 14.00 20.97
N ASN A 296 -11.29 15.19 21.17
CA ASN A 296 -10.56 16.46 21.03
C ASN A 296 -9.44 16.64 22.08
N GLU A 297 -9.55 16.00 23.23
CA GLU A 297 -8.49 16.04 24.26
C GLU A 297 -7.40 14.99 24.07
N ALA A 298 -7.57 14.06 23.13
CA ALA A 298 -6.61 13.01 22.88
C ALA A 298 -5.49 13.45 21.92
N ASP A 299 -4.38 12.71 21.92
CA ASP A 299 -3.34 12.87 20.91
C ASP A 299 -3.92 12.80 19.49
N GLU A 300 -3.33 13.56 18.57
CA GLU A 300 -3.84 13.59 17.19
C GLU A 300 -3.85 12.20 16.54
N ASN A 301 -2.96 11.30 16.93
CA ASN A 301 -2.91 9.94 16.38
C ASN A 301 -3.94 8.99 17.01
N PHE A 302 -4.55 9.38 18.13
CA PHE A 302 -5.55 8.55 18.78
C PHE A 302 -6.88 8.62 18.02
N VAL A 303 -7.45 7.44 17.77
CA VAL A 303 -8.73 7.25 17.10
C VAL A 303 -9.60 6.41 18.01
N VAL A 304 -10.74 6.99 18.41
CA VAL A 304 -11.72 6.33 19.30
C VAL A 304 -12.37 5.16 18.58
N ALA A 305 -12.85 5.41 17.37
CA ALA A 305 -13.42 4.40 16.49
C ALA A 305 -13.30 4.86 15.04
N TYR A 306 -13.39 3.94 14.08
CA TYR A 306 -13.29 4.30 12.66
C TYR A 306 -14.15 3.43 11.77
N PHE A 307 -14.42 3.97 10.59
CA PHE A 307 -14.89 3.25 9.41
C PHE A 307 -13.92 3.55 8.27
N VAL A 308 -13.58 2.54 7.48
CA VAL A 308 -12.79 2.71 6.27
C VAL A 308 -13.26 1.72 5.21
N ALA A 309 -13.46 2.20 3.99
CA ALA A 309 -13.94 1.42 2.86
C ALA A 309 -13.34 1.95 1.56
N PRO A 310 -13.28 1.14 0.49
CA PRO A 310 -13.03 1.66 -0.84
C PRO A 310 -14.07 2.72 -1.21
N LEU A 311 -13.60 3.78 -1.87
CA LEU A 311 -14.45 4.92 -2.23
C LEU A 311 -15.58 4.50 -3.16
N THR A 312 -15.33 3.54 -4.05
CA THR A 312 -16.31 2.98 -4.99
C THR A 312 -17.42 2.19 -4.32
N ASP A 313 -17.20 1.72 -3.10
CA ASP A 313 -18.16 0.87 -2.38
C ASP A 313 -19.16 1.71 -1.58
N LEU A 314 -18.97 3.04 -1.51
CA LEU A 314 -19.92 3.93 -0.84
C LEU A 314 -21.23 4.04 -1.61
N ARG A 315 -22.32 3.63 -0.97
CA ARG A 315 -23.69 3.72 -1.50
C ARG A 315 -24.33 5.07 -1.14
N GLU A 316 -25.02 5.70 -2.09
CA GLU A 316 -25.71 6.99 -1.89
C GLU A 316 -26.88 6.89 -0.90
N GLY A 317 -27.30 8.05 -0.39
CA GLY A 317 -28.43 8.20 0.51
C GLY A 317 -28.01 8.28 1.98
N LEU A 318 -28.99 8.13 2.86
CA LEU A 318 -28.78 8.06 4.30
C LEU A 318 -28.16 6.70 4.67
N ARG A 319 -27.01 6.72 5.34
CA ARG A 319 -26.24 5.54 5.71
C ARG A 319 -25.85 5.59 7.18
N SER A 320 -25.81 4.42 7.80
CA SER A 320 -25.22 4.21 9.11
C SER A 320 -23.89 3.52 8.90
N LEU A 321 -22.78 4.17 9.24
CA LEU A 321 -21.44 3.61 9.10
C LEU A 321 -21.10 2.82 10.37
N PRO A 322 -20.97 1.49 10.32
CA PRO A 322 -20.62 0.69 11.48
C PRO A 322 -19.16 0.95 11.88
N MET A 323 -18.95 1.35 13.14
CA MET A 323 -17.62 1.74 13.60
C MET A 323 -16.83 0.54 14.12
N ARG A 324 -15.50 0.59 14.00
CA ARG A 324 -14.57 -0.41 14.49
C ARG A 324 -13.60 0.16 15.51
N ASP A 325 -13.18 -0.67 16.46
CA ASP A 325 -12.15 -0.35 17.45
C ASP A 325 -10.74 -0.44 16.85
N ALA A 326 -9.71 -0.01 17.60
CA ALA A 326 -8.33 -0.08 17.15
C ALA A 326 -7.84 -1.49 16.75
N LYS A 327 -8.45 -2.55 17.29
CA LYS A 327 -8.16 -3.96 16.98
C LYS A 327 -8.95 -4.50 15.79
N THR A 328 -9.67 -3.63 15.08
CA THR A 328 -10.52 -3.94 13.92
C THR A 328 -11.83 -4.66 14.24
N ASN A 329 -12.17 -4.85 15.51
CA ASN A 329 -13.45 -5.42 15.91
C ASN A 329 -14.57 -4.43 15.63
N GLN A 330 -15.69 -4.91 15.12
CA GLN A 330 -16.89 -4.10 14.95
C GLN A 330 -17.48 -3.76 16.33
N LEU A 331 -17.80 -2.49 16.53
CA LEU A 331 -18.52 -1.99 17.70
C LEU A 331 -20.02 -2.13 17.42
N ILE A 332 -20.68 -3.03 18.16
CA ILE A 332 -22.08 -3.42 17.90
C ILE A 332 -23.03 -2.21 17.91
N ASP A 333 -22.84 -1.28 18.84
CA ASP A 333 -23.77 -0.16 19.06
C ASP A 333 -23.22 1.19 18.59
N CYS A 334 -22.01 1.25 18.01
CA CYS A 334 -21.39 2.51 17.61
C CYS A 334 -21.48 2.72 16.10
N SER A 335 -22.12 3.82 15.69
CA SER A 335 -22.25 4.19 14.29
C SER A 335 -22.08 5.69 14.05
N VAL A 336 -21.65 6.06 12.85
CA VAL A 336 -21.76 7.44 12.35
C VAL A 336 -22.85 7.47 11.30
N VAL A 337 -23.88 8.29 11.51
CA VAL A 337 -24.97 8.46 10.54
C VAL A 337 -24.60 9.61 9.61
N CYS A 338 -24.60 9.34 8.30
CA CYS A 338 -24.28 10.32 7.29
C CYS A 338 -25.18 10.21 6.06
N GLU A 339 -25.29 11.28 5.30
CA GLU A 339 -25.88 11.29 3.97
C GLU A 339 -24.76 11.41 2.93
N ILE A 340 -24.71 10.44 2.02
CA ILE A 340 -23.71 10.31 0.95
C ILE A 340 -24.36 10.67 -0.38
N LYS A 341 -23.74 11.59 -1.13
CA LYS A 341 -24.24 12.02 -2.45
C LYS A 341 -23.11 12.20 -3.45
N TRP A 342 -23.18 11.54 -4.60
CA TRP A 342 -22.29 11.81 -5.72
C TRP A 342 -22.83 12.99 -6.53
N LEU A 343 -22.13 14.13 -6.46
CA LEU A 343 -22.46 15.33 -7.22
C LEU A 343 -22.04 15.21 -8.69
N GLN A 344 -21.04 14.39 -8.96
CA GLN A 344 -20.55 14.04 -10.29
C GLN A 344 -20.03 12.61 -10.25
N LYS A 345 -20.62 11.71 -11.05
CA LYS A 345 -20.14 10.35 -11.26
C LYS A 345 -19.31 10.30 -12.54
N SER A 346 -18.18 9.60 -12.51
CA SER A 346 -17.36 9.31 -13.68
C SER A 346 -18.09 8.28 -14.55
N GLU A 347 -18.20 8.52 -15.86
CA GLU A 347 -18.77 7.55 -16.81
C GLU A 347 -18.05 6.20 -16.78
N ALA A 348 -16.75 6.16 -16.41
CA ALA A 348 -15.98 4.92 -16.29
C ALA A 348 -16.46 4.00 -15.14
N ALA A 349 -17.04 4.55 -14.07
CA ALA A 349 -17.59 3.75 -12.96
C ALA A 349 -18.89 3.02 -13.34
N SER A 350 -19.58 3.46 -14.39
CA SER A 350 -20.80 2.81 -14.88
C SER A 350 -20.49 1.54 -15.68
N VAL A 351 -19.34 1.48 -16.36
CA VAL A 351 -18.97 0.37 -17.25
C VAL A 351 -18.49 -0.87 -16.47
N GLU A 352 -17.76 -0.70 -15.36
CA GLU A 352 -17.33 -1.84 -14.51
C GLU A 352 -18.46 -2.41 -13.64
N SER A 353 -19.48 -1.61 -13.30
CA SER A 353 -20.68 -2.13 -12.61
C SER A 353 -21.41 -3.19 -13.43
N SER A 354 -21.28 -3.13 -14.77
CA SER A 354 -21.88 -4.09 -15.71
C SER A 354 -21.13 -5.43 -15.71
N PHE A 355 -19.83 -5.45 -15.41
CA PHE A 355 -19.02 -6.68 -15.30
C PHE A 355 -19.16 -7.39 -13.95
N ARG A 356 -19.56 -6.67 -12.89
CA ARG A 356 -19.86 -7.26 -11.58
C ARG A 356 -21.24 -7.93 -11.53
N SER A 357 -22.15 -7.63 -12.46
CA SER A 357 -23.46 -8.28 -12.56
C SER A 357 -23.39 -9.76 -12.95
N THR A 358 -22.25 -10.25 -13.45
CA THR A 358 -22.08 -11.63 -13.93
C THR A 358 -21.23 -12.51 -13.00
N ALA A 359 -20.71 -11.97 -11.90
CA ALA A 359 -20.07 -12.77 -10.85
C ALA A 359 -21.02 -12.80 -9.64
N GLY A 360 -21.23 -14.00 -9.10
CA GLY A 360 -22.27 -14.35 -8.12
C GLY A 360 -22.55 -13.34 -7.00
N GLU A 361 -23.78 -13.43 -6.49
CA GLU A 361 -24.39 -12.57 -5.48
C GLU A 361 -23.40 -12.01 -4.44
N PRO A 362 -23.41 -10.68 -4.19
CA PRO A 362 -22.67 -10.13 -3.08
C PRO A 362 -23.27 -10.63 -1.77
N LEU A 363 -22.43 -11.16 -0.89
CA LEU A 363 -22.76 -11.30 0.53
C LEU A 363 -23.28 -9.95 1.04
N ASP A 364 -24.49 -9.96 1.58
CA ASP A 364 -25.10 -8.82 2.27
C ASP A 364 -24.13 -8.29 3.34
N MET A 365 -23.47 -7.18 3.01
CA MET A 365 -22.86 -6.30 3.99
C MET A 365 -23.58 -4.96 3.88
N CYS A 366 -24.45 -4.73 4.85
CA CYS A 366 -25.34 -3.58 5.03
C CYS A 366 -24.64 -2.22 4.96
#